data_AF-A0A7C1QZL9-F1
#
_entry.id   AF-A0A7C1QZL9-F1
#
_cell.length_a   1.000
_cell.length_b   1.000
_cell.length_c   1.000
_cell.angle_alpha   90.00
_cell.angle_beta   90.00
_cell.angle_gamma   90.00
#
_symmetry.space_group_name_H-M   'P 1'
#
loop_
_entity.id
_entity.type
_entity.pdbx_description
1 polymer ?
#
loop_
_entity_poly.entity_id
_entity_poly.type
_entity_poly.pdbx_seq_one_letter_code
_entity_poly.pdbx_strand_id
1 'polypeptide(L)'
;MAYHRGRSGGKRGDRQVQGDEVIRVPLPKEGQLFGVIEQALGSGWMDVRCSDGKIRRCRIPGKLKRRMWMRVGDVVIVQPWPVQSDERGDIVYRYTRTQVDWLLRKGKISQEFLSGGELLF
;
A
#
# COMPACT_ATOMS: atom_id res chain seq x y z
N MET A 1 -46.46 -17.91 -21.61
CA MET A 1 -46.53 -16.56 -21.03
C MET A 1 -45.17 -15.90 -21.20
N ALA A 2 -45.05 -15.01 -22.19
CA ALA A 2 -43.81 -14.30 -22.51
C ALA A 2 -43.77 -12.97 -21.74
N TYR A 3 -42.67 -12.68 -21.05
CA TYR A 3 -42.44 -11.37 -20.45
C TYR A 3 -41.44 -10.59 -21.30
N HIS A 4 -41.95 -9.63 -22.08
CA HIS A 4 -41.16 -8.50 -22.57
C HIS A 4 -41.03 -7.48 -21.45
N ARG A 5 -39.80 -7.05 -21.11
CA ARG A 5 -39.60 -5.79 -20.40
C ARG A 5 -38.28 -5.11 -20.80
N GLY A 6 -38.43 -4.12 -21.69
CA GLY A 6 -37.92 -2.77 -21.48
C GLY A 6 -36.41 -2.58 -21.29
N ARG A 7 -35.75 -2.25 -22.40
CA ARG A 7 -34.49 -1.51 -22.47
C ARG A 7 -34.65 -0.15 -21.77
N SER A 8 -33.76 0.20 -20.84
CA SER A 8 -33.51 1.61 -20.53
C SER A 8 -32.04 1.80 -20.17
N GLY A 9 -31.32 2.41 -21.11
CA GLY A 9 -29.92 2.77 -20.94
C GLY A 9 -29.79 3.86 -19.88
N GLY A 10 -29.13 3.52 -18.78
CA GLY A 10 -28.72 4.51 -17.78
C GLY A 10 -27.70 5.46 -18.38
N LYS A 11 -28.08 6.74 -18.49
CA LYS A 11 -27.20 7.86 -18.85
C LYS A 11 -25.97 7.85 -17.95
N ARG A 12 -24.78 7.63 -18.53
CA ARG A 12 -23.50 7.91 -17.86
C ARG A 12 -23.38 9.42 -17.71
N GLY A 13 -23.74 9.92 -16.54
CA GLY A 13 -23.49 11.30 -16.17
C GLY A 13 -22.00 11.55 -16.22
N ASP A 14 -21.59 12.43 -17.11
CA ASP A 14 -20.27 13.05 -17.14
C ASP A 14 -20.10 13.85 -15.84
N ARG A 15 -19.50 13.20 -14.84
CA ARG A 15 -19.15 13.87 -13.58
C ARG A 15 -17.77 14.46 -13.79
N GLN A 16 -17.73 15.68 -14.32
CA GLN A 16 -16.58 16.56 -14.17
C GLN A 16 -16.31 16.70 -12.66
N VAL A 17 -15.30 15.98 -12.17
CA VAL A 17 -14.81 16.17 -10.81
C VAL A 17 -13.91 17.40 -10.84
N GLN A 18 -14.54 18.56 -10.76
CA GLN A 18 -13.87 19.82 -10.48
C GLN A 18 -13.67 19.90 -8.96
N GLY A 19 -12.40 19.89 -8.56
CA GLY A 19 -11.97 19.99 -7.18
C GLY A 19 -10.77 19.09 -6.97
N ASP A 20 -9.58 19.69 -6.89
CA ASP A 20 -8.41 19.02 -6.32
C ASP A 20 -8.74 18.66 -4.87
N GLU A 21 -9.38 17.50 -4.66
CA GLU A 21 -9.44 16.90 -3.34
C GLU A 21 -7.98 16.74 -2.90
N VAL A 22 -7.58 17.52 -1.89
CA VAL A 22 -6.26 17.42 -1.29
C VAL A 22 -6.19 16.04 -0.64
N ILE A 23 -5.70 15.05 -1.38
CA ILE A 23 -5.46 13.71 -0.87
C ILE A 23 -4.40 13.86 0.22
N ARG A 24 -4.83 13.76 1.48
CA ARG A 24 -3.90 13.66 2.61
C ARG A 24 -3.27 12.28 2.57
N VAL A 25 -2.08 12.19 1.99
CA VAL A 25 -1.25 10.98 1.98
C VAL A 25 -0.51 10.89 3.32
N PRO A 26 -0.75 9.85 4.15
CA PRO A 26 -0.02 9.67 5.40
C PRO A 26 1.47 9.47 5.13
N LEU A 27 2.33 10.11 5.93
CA LEU A 27 3.78 9.88 5.90
C LEU A 27 4.20 9.11 7.16
N PRO A 28 5.30 8.33 7.10
CA PRO A 28 5.88 7.72 8.29
C PRO A 28 6.15 8.77 9.37
N LYS A 29 5.78 8.45 10.61
CA LYS A 29 6.13 9.23 11.79
C LYS A 29 7.56 8.91 12.26
N GLU A 30 8.00 9.56 13.33
CA GLU A 30 9.28 9.24 13.97
C GLU A 30 9.39 7.75 14.30
N GLY A 31 10.49 7.13 13.90
CA GLY A 31 10.75 5.70 14.04
C GLY A 31 9.98 4.79 13.07
N GLN A 32 9.09 5.31 12.22
CA GLN A 32 8.42 4.54 11.17
C GLN A 32 9.17 4.62 9.85
N LEU A 33 8.99 3.59 9.03
CA LEU A 33 9.68 3.46 7.74
C LEU A 33 8.68 3.20 6.62
N PHE A 34 9.02 3.62 5.41
CA PHE A 34 8.37 3.07 4.23
C PHE A 34 8.81 1.63 4.04
N GLY A 35 7.93 0.81 3.46
CA GLY A 35 8.25 -0.57 3.11
C GLY A 35 7.54 -1.04 1.86
N VAL A 36 8.10 -2.06 1.21
CA VAL A 36 7.48 -2.82 0.12
C VAL A 36 7.38 -4.28 0.57
N ILE A 37 6.20 -4.87 0.42
CA ILE A 37 5.99 -6.28 0.75
C ILE A 37 6.71 -7.14 -0.29
N GLU A 38 7.69 -7.93 0.14
CA GLU A 38 8.47 -8.84 -0.71
C GLU A 38 7.85 -10.24 -0.75
N GLN A 39 7.41 -10.75 0.41
CA GLN A 39 6.88 -12.11 0.51
C GLN A 39 5.75 -12.22 1.53
N ALA A 40 4.74 -13.04 1.21
CA ALA A 40 3.74 -13.46 2.17
C ALA A 40 4.16 -14.76 2.86
N LEU A 41 4.22 -14.76 4.19
CA LEU A 41 4.67 -15.91 4.99
C LEU A 41 3.52 -16.74 5.56
N GLY A 42 2.27 -16.33 5.34
CA GLY A 42 1.10 -16.94 5.97
C GLY A 42 0.85 -16.45 7.40
N SER A 43 -0.30 -16.82 7.98
CA SER A 43 -0.74 -16.38 9.32
C SER A 43 -0.78 -14.84 9.50
N GLY A 44 -0.77 -14.10 8.38
CA GLY A 44 -0.63 -12.66 8.27
C GLY A 44 0.68 -12.09 8.82
N TRP A 45 1.76 -12.83 8.58
CA TRP A 45 3.11 -12.35 8.52
C TRP A 45 3.52 -12.10 7.07
N MET A 46 4.33 -11.06 6.87
CA MET A 46 4.89 -10.64 5.58
C MET A 46 6.36 -10.28 5.79
N ASP A 47 7.23 -10.61 4.84
CA ASP A 47 8.56 -10.00 4.79
C ASP A 47 8.48 -8.69 4.01
N VAL A 48 9.02 -7.63 4.59
CA VAL A 48 8.91 -6.26 4.10
C VAL A 48 10.29 -5.63 4.01
N ARG A 49 10.71 -5.26 2.80
CA ARG A 49 11.92 -4.48 2.59
C ARG A 49 11.63 -3.02 2.94
N CYS A 50 12.36 -2.51 3.91
CA CYS A 50 12.18 -1.17 4.46
C CYS A 50 13.11 -0.15 3.78
N SER A 51 12.79 1.13 3.90
CA SER A 51 13.56 2.23 3.31
C SER A 51 14.98 2.40 3.87
N ASP A 52 15.30 1.74 4.98
CA ASP A 52 16.64 1.68 5.57
C ASP A 52 17.48 0.49 5.05
N GLY A 53 16.98 -0.23 4.05
CA GLY A 53 17.67 -1.35 3.41
C GLY A 53 17.50 -2.70 4.10
N LYS A 54 16.81 -2.77 5.25
CA LYS A 54 16.61 -4.04 5.97
C LYS A 54 15.30 -4.71 5.56
N ILE A 55 15.31 -6.04 5.50
CA ILE A 55 14.09 -6.84 5.35
C ILE A 55 13.61 -7.24 6.74
N ARG A 56 12.38 -6.86 7.08
CA ARG A 56 11.76 -7.16 8.38
C ARG A 56 10.59 -8.11 8.21
N ARG A 57 10.48 -9.06 9.12
CA ARG A 57 9.30 -9.88 9.28
C ARG A 57 8.22 -9.07 10.00
N CYS A 58 7.25 -8.60 9.24
CA CYS A 58 6.20 -7.74 9.73
C CYS A 58 4.88 -8.48 9.98
N ARG A 59 4.25 -8.18 11.12
CA ARG A 59 2.90 -8.64 11.44
C ARG A 59 1.87 -7.69 10.83
N ILE A 60 0.76 -8.21 10.33
CA ILE A 60 -0.41 -7.40 10.00
C ILE A 60 -1.36 -7.36 11.22
N PRO A 61 -1.61 -6.20 11.86
CA PRO A 61 -2.56 -6.10 12.95
C PRO A 61 -3.97 -6.51 12.49
N GLY A 62 -4.74 -7.19 13.35
CA GLY A 62 -6.06 -7.73 12.99
C GLY A 62 -7.05 -6.66 12.50
N LYS A 63 -6.99 -5.44 13.06
CA LYS A 63 -7.77 -4.28 12.59
C LYS A 63 -7.45 -3.91 11.13
N LEU A 64 -6.22 -4.14 10.69
CA LEU A 64 -5.78 -3.85 9.33
C LEU A 64 -6.14 -5.00 8.38
N LYS A 65 -5.92 -6.26 8.79
CA LYS A 65 -6.34 -7.46 8.04
C LYS A 65 -7.82 -7.41 7.62
N ARG A 66 -8.70 -6.94 8.52
CA ARG A 66 -10.15 -6.82 8.26
C ARG A 66 -10.54 -5.68 7.31
N ARG A 67 -9.71 -4.63 7.21
CA ARG A 67 -10.03 -3.42 6.43
C ARG A 67 -9.45 -3.45 5.03
N MET A 68 -8.33 -4.12 4.84
CA MET A 68 -7.62 -4.12 3.58
C MET A 68 -6.89 -5.44 3.37
N TRP A 69 -7.07 -6.01 2.18
CA TRP A 69 -6.22 -7.09 1.70
C TRP A 69 -4.82 -6.55 1.43
N MET A 70 -3.78 -7.37 1.57
CA MET A 70 -2.40 -7.00 1.25
C MET A 70 -1.79 -8.06 0.35
N ARG A 71 -0.90 -7.64 -0.55
CA ARG A 71 -0.18 -8.52 -1.47
C ARG A 71 1.27 -8.08 -1.62
N VAL A 72 2.08 -8.97 -2.18
CA VAL A 72 3.45 -8.66 -2.62
C VAL A 72 3.43 -7.47 -3.57
N GLY A 73 4.39 -6.56 -3.41
CA GLY A 73 4.52 -5.29 -4.14
C GLY A 73 3.69 -4.12 -3.57
N ASP A 74 2.82 -4.34 -2.58
CA ASP A 74 2.12 -3.23 -1.94
C ASP A 74 3.10 -2.38 -1.12
N VAL A 75 2.98 -1.05 -1.23
CA VAL A 75 3.75 -0.08 -0.42
C VAL A 75 3.04 0.14 0.91
N VAL A 76 3.80 0.14 1.99
CA VAL A 76 3.30 0.19 3.37
C VAL A 76 4.09 1.16 4.25
N ILE A 77 3.52 1.48 5.41
CA ILE A 77 4.28 2.03 6.55
C ILE A 77 4.54 0.90 7.54
N VAL A 78 5.79 0.74 7.94
CA VAL A 78 6.26 -0.21 8.93
C VAL A 78 6.59 0.52 10.23
N GLN A 79 6.12 -0.02 11.35
CA GLN A 79 6.58 0.32 12.68
C GLN A 79 7.53 -0.79 13.17
N PRO A 80 8.85 -0.59 13.16
CA PRO A 80 9.79 -1.50 13.80
C PRO A 80 9.45 -1.73 15.28
N TRP A 81 9.69 -2.95 15.77
CA TRP A 81 9.50 -3.26 17.18
C TRP A 81 10.63 -2.66 18.03
N PRO A 82 10.40 -2.33 19.32
CA PRO A 82 11.43 -1.71 20.16
C PRO A 82 12.66 -2.60 20.43
N VAL A 83 12.46 -3.91 20.57
CA VAL A 83 13.54 -4.85 20.97
C VAL A 83 14.22 -5.50 19.76
N GLN A 84 13.44 -5.89 18.75
CA GLN A 84 13.94 -6.51 17.51
C GLN A 84 13.74 -5.57 16.33
N SER A 85 14.18 -4.32 16.49
CA SER A 85 13.93 -3.23 15.55
C SER A 85 14.48 -3.48 14.16
N ASP A 86 15.51 -4.30 14.01
CA ASP A 86 16.14 -4.59 12.72
C ASP A 86 15.53 -5.80 12.00
N GLU A 87 14.81 -6.65 12.73
CA GLU A 87 14.31 -7.92 12.23
C GLU A 87 12.78 -7.95 12.14
N ARG A 88 12.08 -7.17 12.97
CA ARG A 88 10.63 -7.29 13.18
C ARG A 88 9.93 -5.94 13.21
N GLY A 89 8.67 -5.97 12.84
CA GLY A 89 7.80 -4.79 12.89
C GLY A 89 6.33 -5.12 12.71
N ASP A 90 5.50 -4.09 12.71
CA ASP A 90 4.09 -4.16 12.36
C ASP A 90 3.81 -3.32 11.11
N ILE A 91 2.98 -3.83 10.20
CA ILE A 91 2.43 -3.01 9.11
C ILE A 91 1.30 -2.16 9.69
N VAL A 92 1.45 -0.84 9.67
CA VAL A 92 0.46 0.08 10.26
C VAL A 92 -0.43 0.77 9.23
N TYR A 93 0.02 0.81 7.96
CA TYR A 93 -0.72 1.41 6.86
C TYR A 93 -0.33 0.77 5.52
N ARG A 94 -1.26 0.70 4.57
CA ARG A 94 -1.00 0.34 3.17
C ARG A 94 -1.45 1.49 2.27
N TYR A 95 -0.59 1.89 1.35
CA TYR A 95 -0.89 2.89 0.35
C TYR A 95 -1.73 2.31 -0.80
N THR A 96 -2.66 3.11 -1.31
CA THR A 96 -3.32 2.83 -2.59
C THR A 96 -2.41 3.20 -3.77
N ARG A 97 -2.73 2.74 -4.98
CA ARG A 97 -1.94 3.08 -6.18
C ARG A 97 -1.78 4.59 -6.37
N THR A 98 -2.88 5.34 -6.25
CA THR A 98 -2.86 6.81 -6.36
C THR A 98 -1.96 7.47 -5.31
N GLN A 99 -1.91 6.91 -4.10
CA GLN A 99 -1.01 7.43 -3.05
C GLN A 99 0.45 7.08 -3.34
N VAL A 100 0.74 5.89 -3.89
CA VAL A 100 2.08 5.51 -4.35
C VAL A 100 2.56 6.44 -5.47
N ASP A 101 1.71 6.71 -6.46
CA ASP A 101 2.02 7.65 -7.54
C ASP A 101 2.30 9.05 -6.99
N TRP A 102 1.54 9.49 -5.98
CA TRP A 102 1.81 10.76 -5.29
C TRP A 102 3.15 10.75 -4.55
N LEU A 103 3.48 9.66 -3.84
CA LEU A 103 4.75 9.52 -3.11
C LEU A 103 5.94 9.59 -4.07
N LEU A 104 5.85 8.93 -5.23
CA LEU A 104 6.86 9.00 -6.30
C LEU A 104 7.02 10.42 -6.84
N ARG A 105 5.91 11.09 -7.21
CA ARG A 105 5.95 12.46 -7.75
C ARG A 105 6.50 13.48 -6.76
N LYS A 106 6.38 13.22 -5.46
CA LYS A 106 6.92 14.06 -4.37
C LYS A 106 8.31 13.63 -3.91
N GLY A 107 8.92 12.62 -4.55
CA GLY A 107 10.25 12.12 -4.19
C GLY A 107 10.32 11.53 -2.78
N LYS A 108 9.20 11.04 -2.23
CA LYS A 108 9.16 10.40 -0.91
C LYS A 108 9.64 8.95 -0.96
N ILE A 109 9.49 8.32 -2.12
CA ILE A 109 10.04 7.00 -2.47
C ILE A 109 10.54 7.07 -3.92
N SER A 110 11.45 6.18 -4.32
CA SER A 110 11.99 6.10 -5.68
C SER A 110 11.42 4.92 -6.46
N GLN A 111 11.58 4.91 -7.79
CA GLN A 111 11.23 3.75 -8.62
C GLN A 111 12.09 2.53 -8.28
N GLU A 112 13.39 2.74 -8.06
CA GLU A 112 14.34 1.71 -7.61
C GLU A 112 13.90 1.06 -6.29
N PHE A 113 13.38 1.86 -5.36
CA PHE A 113 12.82 1.34 -4.11
C PHE A 113 11.60 0.43 -4.35
N LEU A 114 10.80 0.68 -5.37
CA LEU A 114 9.65 -0.18 -5.69
C LEU A 114 10.07 -1.49 -6.37
N SER A 115 11.07 -1.45 -7.25
CA SER A 115 11.53 -2.63 -7.98
C SER A 115 12.52 -3.52 -7.22
N GLY A 116 12.91 -3.13 -6.00
CA GLY A 116 13.84 -3.92 -5.19
C GLY A 116 15.28 -3.90 -5.68
N GLY A 117 15.64 -2.97 -6.57
CA GLY A 117 16.98 -2.88 -7.13
C GLY A 117 17.31 -3.98 -8.15
N GLU A 118 16.33 -4.78 -8.58
CA GLU A 118 16.49 -5.61 -9.78
C GLU A 118 16.47 -4.68 -11.00
N LEU A 119 17.64 -4.16 -11.34
CA LEU A 119 17.91 -3.64 -12.67
C LEU A 119 17.79 -4.83 -13.62
N LEU A 120 16.72 -4.82 -14.42
CA LEU A 120 16.62 -5.61 -15.63
C LEU A 120 17.87 -5.32 -16.48
N PHE A 121 18.78 -6.29 -16.54
CA PHE A 121 19.67 -6.44 -17.68
C PHE A 121 18.88 -7.00 -18.85
#